data_AF-A0A4S9VE30-F1
#
_entry.id   AF-A0A4S9VE30-F1
#
_cell.length_a   1.000
_cell.length_b   1.000
_cell.length_c   1.000
_cell.angle_alpha   90.00
_cell.angle_beta   90.00
_cell.angle_gamma   90.00
#
_symmetry.space_group_name_H-M   'P 1'
#
loop_
_entity.id
_entity.type
_entity.pdbx_description
1 polymer ?
#
loop_
_entity_poly.entity_id
_entity_poly.type
_entity_poly.pdbx_seq_one_letter_code
_entity_poly.pdbx_strand_id
1 'polypeptide(L)'
;MLSVFQARFQRLETALNTLVESVAAYNPSVSAADALVAADEDLEESLGQLAVHHANYARILELRATADALDEKIKSTLRTLADTRKELLDIPSSQLAKNTRQVGVEELLSYAKFISKTTVPPTFRGHISTELLSKPQPVIADVPTTQITNGMATPAANGDNTSTSDQPEQTENRAVATLSAETKAMLDPLSQLPFVPWPSQDVIRMGALATIQGMIEDGTDPTTVLSAEEQEARDKQRQEEEERLQAEQEERERRRREDWAARGGGGRAAMTEDVFDPDEL
;
A
#
# COMPACT_ATOMS: atom_id res chain seq x y z
N MET A 1 -63.74 -26.58 -23.46
CA MET A 1 -63.72 -25.11 -23.60
C MET A 1 -64.18 -24.70 -24.99
N LEU A 2 -63.38 -24.90 -26.05
CA LEU A 2 -63.72 -24.40 -27.39
C LEU A 2 -65.01 -25.00 -28.00
N SER A 3 -65.25 -26.30 -27.81
CA SER A 3 -66.50 -26.95 -28.25
C SER A 3 -67.74 -26.49 -27.47
N VAL A 4 -67.58 -26.14 -26.19
CA VAL A 4 -68.67 -25.64 -25.33
C VAL A 4 -69.00 -24.20 -25.72
N PHE A 5 -67.99 -23.35 -25.90
CA PHE A 5 -68.17 -21.99 -26.41
C PHE A 5 -68.87 -21.97 -27.77
N GLN A 6 -68.42 -22.81 -28.70
CA GLN A 6 -69.04 -22.92 -30.03
C GLN A 6 -70.49 -23.39 -29.95
N ALA A 7 -70.83 -24.31 -29.05
CA ALA A 7 -72.21 -24.73 -28.83
C ALA A 7 -73.07 -23.62 -28.21
N ARG A 8 -72.55 -22.82 -27.27
CA ARG A 8 -73.27 -21.65 -26.69
C ARG A 8 -73.47 -20.55 -27.74
N PHE A 9 -72.46 -20.29 -28.56
CA PHE A 9 -72.55 -19.33 -29.66
C PHE A 9 -73.58 -19.75 -30.72
N GLN A 10 -73.57 -21.03 -31.13
CA GLN A 10 -74.61 -21.58 -32.01
C GLN A 10 -76.01 -21.47 -31.39
N ARG A 11 -76.13 -21.67 -30.08
CA ARG A 11 -77.40 -21.49 -29.36
C ARG A 11 -77.88 -20.03 -29.43
N LEU A 12 -77.00 -19.05 -29.23
CA LEU A 12 -77.29 -17.62 -29.40
C LEU A 12 -77.76 -17.31 -30.83
N GLU A 13 -77.04 -17.81 -31.85
CA GLU A 13 -77.41 -17.63 -33.26
C GLU A 13 -78.79 -18.22 -33.57
N THR A 14 -79.09 -19.42 -33.07
CA THR A 14 -80.41 -20.03 -33.25
C THR A 14 -81.51 -19.24 -32.54
N ALA A 15 -81.28 -18.74 -31.33
CA ALA A 15 -82.24 -17.92 -30.60
C ALA A 15 -82.47 -16.55 -31.27
N LEU A 16 -81.43 -15.97 -31.86
CA LEU A 16 -81.54 -14.72 -32.61
C LEU A 16 -82.34 -14.93 -33.90
N ASN A 17 -82.05 -16.01 -34.65
CA ASN A 17 -82.78 -16.33 -35.87
C ASN A 17 -84.26 -16.60 -35.60
N THR A 18 -84.60 -17.29 -34.50
CA THR A 18 -86.01 -17.53 -34.13
C THR A 18 -86.73 -16.24 -33.72
N LEU A 19 -86.05 -15.33 -33.02
CA LEU A 19 -86.61 -14.02 -32.69
C LEU A 19 -86.87 -13.19 -33.96
N VAL A 20 -85.90 -13.13 -34.87
CA VAL A 20 -86.02 -12.42 -36.16
C VAL A 20 -87.16 -12.98 -37.00
N GLU A 21 -87.30 -14.29 -37.08
CA GLU A 21 -88.39 -14.94 -37.80
C GLU A 21 -89.75 -14.63 -37.16
N SER A 22 -89.84 -14.58 -35.83
CA SER A 22 -91.07 -14.21 -35.11
C SER A 22 -91.49 -12.75 -35.38
N VAL A 23 -90.52 -11.84 -35.46
CA VAL A 23 -90.74 -10.42 -35.79
C VAL A 23 -91.11 -10.25 -37.27
N ALA A 24 -90.44 -10.97 -38.18
CA ALA A 24 -90.74 -10.94 -39.61
C ALA A 24 -92.13 -11.53 -39.91
N ALA A 25 -92.58 -12.51 -39.14
CA ALA A 25 -93.93 -13.08 -39.19
C ALA A 25 -94.99 -12.19 -38.52
N TYR A 26 -94.63 -10.97 -38.09
CA TYR A 26 -95.50 -10.03 -37.36
C TYR A 26 -96.12 -10.60 -36.06
N ASN A 27 -95.47 -11.59 -35.46
CA ASN A 27 -95.88 -12.22 -34.20
C ASN A 27 -94.71 -12.21 -33.20
N PRO A 28 -94.40 -11.06 -32.57
CA PRO A 28 -93.28 -10.94 -31.65
C PRO A 28 -93.50 -11.85 -30.44
N SER A 29 -92.63 -12.84 -30.26
CA SER A 29 -92.75 -13.80 -29.15
C SER A 29 -91.81 -13.42 -27.98
N VAL A 30 -92.40 -13.17 -26.80
CA VAL A 30 -91.64 -12.85 -25.58
C VAL A 30 -90.74 -14.02 -25.16
N SER A 31 -91.20 -15.25 -25.38
CA SER A 31 -90.42 -16.46 -25.10
C SER A 31 -89.13 -16.58 -25.93
N ALA A 32 -89.10 -16.08 -27.17
CA ALA A 32 -87.88 -16.07 -27.97
C ALA A 32 -86.89 -14.99 -27.48
N ALA A 33 -87.40 -13.88 -26.98
CA ALA A 33 -86.57 -12.84 -26.36
C ALA A 33 -85.93 -13.34 -25.05
N ASP A 34 -86.70 -14.00 -24.18
CA ASP A 34 -86.18 -14.59 -22.95
C ASP A 34 -85.14 -15.69 -23.23
N ALA A 35 -85.35 -16.49 -24.28
CA ALA A 35 -84.39 -17.51 -24.70
C ALA A 35 -83.09 -16.92 -25.25
N LEU A 36 -83.15 -15.75 -25.89
CA LEU A 36 -81.97 -15.01 -26.35
C LEU A 36 -81.17 -14.45 -25.16
N VAL A 37 -81.86 -13.86 -24.19
CA VAL A 37 -81.22 -13.34 -22.96
C VAL A 37 -80.50 -14.46 -22.21
N ALA A 38 -81.15 -15.61 -22.00
CA ALA A 38 -80.52 -16.75 -21.35
C ALA A 38 -79.31 -17.30 -22.12
N ALA A 39 -79.34 -17.28 -23.46
CA ALA A 39 -78.22 -17.71 -24.30
C ALA A 39 -77.04 -16.72 -24.26
N ASP A 40 -77.32 -15.43 -24.06
CA ASP A 40 -76.32 -14.37 -23.91
C ASP A 40 -75.62 -14.46 -22.54
N GLU A 41 -76.37 -14.63 -21.46
CA GLU A 41 -75.83 -14.87 -20.10
C GLU A 41 -74.92 -16.12 -20.08
N ASP A 42 -75.36 -17.21 -20.71
CA ASP A 42 -74.56 -18.43 -20.89
C ASP A 42 -73.24 -18.17 -21.66
N LEU A 43 -73.26 -17.28 -22.66
CA LEU A 43 -72.09 -16.92 -23.47
C LEU A 43 -71.13 -16.05 -22.64
N GLU A 44 -71.65 -15.07 -21.91
CA GLU A 44 -70.88 -14.20 -21.02
C GLU A 44 -70.13 -15.02 -19.96
N GLU A 45 -70.80 -15.98 -19.32
CA GLU A 45 -70.16 -16.88 -18.36
C GLU A 45 -68.99 -17.64 -19.00
N SER A 46 -69.19 -18.17 -20.20
CA SER A 46 -68.15 -18.93 -20.91
C SER A 46 -66.95 -18.07 -21.32
N LEU A 47 -67.18 -16.79 -21.67
CA LEU A 47 -66.13 -15.82 -21.98
C LEU A 47 -65.35 -15.47 -20.72
N GLY A 48 -66.04 -15.26 -19.59
CA GLY A 48 -65.42 -15.06 -18.28
C GLY A 48 -64.50 -16.23 -17.89
N GLN A 49 -64.97 -17.47 -18.06
CA GLN A 49 -64.17 -18.67 -17.80
C GLN A 49 -62.94 -18.75 -18.73
N LEU A 50 -63.07 -18.37 -20.00
CA LEU A 50 -61.96 -18.34 -20.96
C LEU A 50 -60.90 -17.31 -20.55
N ALA A 51 -61.31 -16.11 -20.16
CA ALA A 51 -60.41 -15.06 -19.70
C ALA A 51 -59.60 -15.51 -18.47
N VAL A 52 -60.26 -16.17 -17.51
CA VAL A 52 -59.61 -16.75 -16.33
C VAL A 52 -58.60 -17.83 -16.74
N HIS A 53 -58.97 -18.72 -17.66
CA HIS A 53 -58.05 -19.75 -18.13
C HIS A 53 -56.83 -19.17 -18.86
N HIS A 54 -57.00 -18.11 -19.65
CA HIS A 54 -55.90 -17.41 -20.29
C HIS A 54 -54.96 -16.77 -19.27
N ALA A 55 -55.49 -16.11 -18.25
CA ALA A 55 -54.69 -15.55 -17.16
C ALA A 55 -53.92 -16.63 -16.40
N ASN A 56 -54.57 -17.75 -16.08
CA ASN A 56 -53.93 -18.89 -15.42
C ASN A 56 -52.84 -19.52 -16.30
N TYR A 57 -53.08 -19.66 -17.60
CA TYR A 57 -52.11 -20.19 -18.53
C TYR A 57 -50.87 -19.30 -18.65
N ALA A 58 -51.05 -17.98 -18.76
CA ALA A 58 -49.94 -17.02 -18.76
C ALA A 58 -49.11 -17.14 -17.48
N ARG A 59 -49.78 -17.27 -16.32
CA ARG A 59 -49.11 -17.51 -15.03
C ARG A 59 -48.35 -18.83 -14.99
N ILE A 60 -48.90 -19.91 -15.56
CA ILE A 60 -48.20 -21.21 -15.64
C ILE A 60 -46.94 -21.09 -16.51
N LEU A 61 -47.00 -20.35 -17.62
CA LEU A 61 -45.83 -20.11 -18.47
C LEU A 61 -44.75 -19.32 -17.74
N GLU A 62 -45.13 -18.27 -17.01
CA GLU A 62 -44.21 -17.51 -16.16
C GLU A 62 -43.57 -18.41 -15.10
N LEU A 63 -44.37 -19.20 -14.37
CA LEU A 63 -43.86 -20.11 -13.35
C LEU A 63 -42.88 -21.14 -13.94
N ARG A 64 -43.15 -21.67 -15.14
CA ARG A 64 -42.21 -22.56 -15.84
C ARG A 64 -40.91 -21.85 -16.18
N ALA A 65 -40.97 -20.65 -16.74
CA ALA A 65 -39.77 -19.85 -17.03
C ALA A 65 -38.96 -19.56 -15.76
N THR A 66 -39.62 -19.27 -14.63
CA THR A 66 -38.93 -19.08 -13.35
C THR A 66 -38.29 -20.36 -12.82
N ALA A 67 -38.95 -21.51 -12.97
CA ALA A 67 -38.39 -22.80 -12.57
C ALA A 67 -37.14 -23.15 -13.39
N ASP A 68 -37.21 -22.99 -14.71
CA ASP A 68 -36.08 -23.23 -15.61
C ASP A 68 -34.90 -22.30 -15.29
N ALA A 69 -35.17 -21.03 -14.97
CA ALA A 69 -34.14 -20.07 -14.55
C ALA A 69 -33.48 -20.44 -13.21
N LEU A 70 -34.27 -20.92 -12.24
CA LEU A 70 -33.74 -21.39 -10.96
C LEU A 70 -32.89 -22.66 -11.13
N ASP A 71 -33.29 -23.59 -11.99
CA ASP A 71 -32.52 -24.80 -12.30
C ASP A 71 -31.19 -24.47 -12.97
N GLU A 72 -31.16 -23.52 -13.92
CA GLU A 72 -29.89 -23.06 -14.51
C GLU A 72 -29.00 -22.39 -13.46
N LYS A 73 -29.58 -21.63 -12.53
CA LYS A 73 -28.82 -21.07 -11.41
C LYS A 73 -28.20 -22.17 -10.56
N ILE A 74 -28.95 -23.21 -10.18
CA ILE A 74 -28.43 -24.35 -9.40
C ILE A 74 -27.31 -25.08 -10.16
N LYS A 75 -27.49 -25.33 -11.46
CA LYS A 75 -26.44 -25.95 -12.28
C LYS A 75 -25.18 -25.08 -12.32
N SER A 76 -25.32 -23.77 -12.47
CA SER A 76 -24.19 -22.84 -12.50
C SER A 76 -23.45 -22.82 -11.16
N THR A 77 -24.15 -22.77 -10.03
CA THR A 77 -23.52 -22.76 -8.71
C THR A 77 -22.81 -24.08 -8.43
N LEU A 78 -23.41 -25.22 -8.78
CA LEU A 78 -22.74 -26.53 -8.66
C LEU A 78 -21.49 -26.63 -9.53
N ARG A 79 -21.52 -26.12 -10.77
CA ARG A 79 -20.31 -26.04 -11.62
C ARG A 79 -19.24 -25.17 -10.96
N THR A 80 -19.58 -23.97 -10.51
CA THR A 80 -18.61 -23.09 -9.83
C THR A 80 -18.04 -23.71 -8.56
N LEU A 81 -18.85 -24.44 -7.78
CA LEU A 81 -18.38 -25.12 -6.58
C LEU A 81 -17.46 -26.30 -6.93
N ALA A 82 -17.75 -27.03 -8.00
CA ALA A 82 -16.87 -28.09 -8.49
C ALA A 82 -15.55 -27.54 -9.02
N ASP A 83 -15.58 -26.44 -9.77
CA ASP A 83 -14.41 -25.77 -10.32
C ASP A 83 -13.53 -25.19 -9.21
N THR A 84 -14.11 -24.47 -8.25
CA THR A 84 -13.37 -23.95 -7.09
C THR A 84 -12.81 -25.08 -6.22
N ARG A 85 -13.53 -26.18 -6.04
CA ARG A 85 -13.00 -27.36 -5.36
C ARG A 85 -11.79 -27.94 -6.10
N LYS A 86 -11.86 -28.03 -7.43
CA LYS A 86 -10.75 -28.50 -8.26
C LYS A 86 -9.56 -27.56 -8.12
N GLU A 87 -9.78 -26.25 -8.22
CA GLU A 87 -8.74 -25.23 -8.05
C GLU A 87 -8.08 -25.32 -6.67
N LEU A 88 -8.85 -25.46 -5.58
CA LEU A 88 -8.30 -25.63 -4.23
C LEU A 88 -7.47 -26.90 -4.06
N LEU A 89 -7.83 -27.98 -4.76
CA LEU A 89 -7.03 -29.21 -4.77
C LEU A 89 -5.78 -29.07 -5.64
N ASP A 90 -5.85 -28.28 -6.71
CA ASP A 90 -4.72 -28.01 -7.60
C ASP A 90 -3.71 -27.02 -6.98
N ILE A 91 -4.12 -26.19 -6.01
CA ILE A 91 -3.18 -25.38 -5.23
C ILE A 91 -2.23 -26.33 -4.51
N PRO A 92 -0.93 -26.37 -4.89
CA PRO A 92 0.02 -27.18 -4.15
C PRO A 92 0.07 -26.62 -2.73
N SER A 93 -0.33 -27.42 -1.75
CA SER A 93 -0.06 -27.08 -0.35
C SER A 93 1.42 -26.74 -0.28
N SER A 94 1.78 -25.54 0.20
CA SER A 94 3.17 -25.14 0.41
C SER A 94 3.82 -26.14 1.36
N GLN A 95 4.27 -27.26 0.81
CA GLN A 95 5.06 -28.25 1.52
C GLN A 95 6.37 -27.56 1.76
N LEU A 96 6.54 -27.17 3.01
CA LEU A 96 7.77 -26.64 3.55
C LEU A 96 8.92 -27.45 2.96
N ALA A 97 9.75 -26.81 2.12
CA ALA A 97 10.77 -27.51 1.36
C ALA A 97 11.57 -28.38 2.34
N LYS A 98 11.82 -29.66 2.00
CA LYS A 98 12.52 -30.61 2.88
C LYS A 98 13.90 -30.12 3.36
N ASN A 99 14.44 -29.09 2.71
CA ASN A 99 15.68 -28.40 3.05
C ASN A 99 15.46 -27.09 3.84
N THR A 100 14.41 -26.98 4.66
CA THR A 100 14.36 -25.86 5.60
C THR A 100 15.45 -26.00 6.64
N ARG A 101 16.41 -25.08 6.59
CA ARG A 101 17.37 -24.86 7.67
C ARG A 101 16.58 -24.59 8.94
N GLN A 102 16.71 -25.47 9.93
CA GLN A 102 16.11 -25.24 11.24
C GLN A 102 16.81 -24.02 11.86
N VAL A 103 16.04 -22.98 12.16
CA VAL A 103 16.55 -21.76 12.81
C VAL A 103 16.29 -21.89 14.31
N GLY A 104 17.32 -21.67 15.12
CA GLY A 104 17.18 -21.70 16.57
C GLY A 104 16.33 -20.53 17.07
N VAL A 105 15.56 -20.74 18.13
CA VAL A 105 14.72 -19.68 18.73
C VAL A 105 15.57 -18.48 19.18
N GLU A 106 16.76 -18.74 19.73
CA GLU A 106 17.68 -17.68 20.17
C GLU A 106 18.23 -16.84 19.01
N GLU A 107 18.57 -17.48 17.88
CA GLU A 107 19.01 -16.79 16.66
C GLU A 107 17.87 -15.93 16.09
N LEU A 108 16.64 -16.44 16.11
CA LEU A 108 15.46 -15.72 15.65
C LEU A 108 15.13 -14.52 16.56
N LEU A 109 15.19 -14.69 17.88
CA LEU A 109 14.91 -13.63 18.84
C LEU A 109 15.99 -12.55 18.86
N SER A 110 17.26 -12.94 18.78
CA SER A 110 18.37 -11.99 18.66
C SER A 110 18.28 -11.20 17.36
N TYR A 111 18.06 -11.86 16.22
CA TYR A 111 17.83 -11.18 14.94
C TYR A 111 16.62 -10.26 14.97
N ALA A 112 15.50 -10.72 15.54
CA ALA A 112 14.29 -9.90 15.73
C ALA A 112 14.58 -8.64 16.57
N LYS A 113 15.38 -8.76 17.63
CA LYS A 113 15.83 -7.62 18.44
C LYS A 113 16.59 -6.59 17.59
N PHE A 114 17.51 -7.04 16.73
CA PHE A 114 18.29 -6.15 15.86
C PHE A 114 17.41 -5.41 14.83
N ILE A 115 16.55 -6.14 14.11
CA ILE A 115 15.70 -5.52 13.07
C ILE A 115 14.53 -4.70 13.64
N SER A 116 14.13 -4.95 14.90
CA SER A 116 13.03 -4.20 15.53
C SER A 116 13.24 -2.69 15.46
N LYS A 117 14.50 -2.22 15.54
CA LYS A 117 14.89 -0.81 15.47
C LYS A 117 14.67 -0.17 14.11
N THR A 118 14.82 -0.94 13.05
CA THR A 118 14.91 -0.43 11.68
C THR A 118 13.70 -0.79 10.82
N THR A 119 12.90 -1.79 11.22
CA THR A 119 11.76 -2.27 10.43
C THR A 119 10.48 -1.44 10.65
N VAL A 120 10.41 -0.63 11.71
CA VAL A 120 9.21 0.15 12.05
C VAL A 120 9.50 1.64 11.88
N PRO A 121 8.65 2.39 11.15
CA PRO A 121 8.80 3.83 11.04
C PRO A 121 8.81 4.50 12.43
N PRO A 122 9.57 5.59 12.61
CA PRO A 122 9.71 6.29 13.90
C PRO A 122 8.37 6.68 14.54
N THR A 123 7.33 6.81 13.72
CA THR A 123 5.95 7.17 14.07
C THR A 123 5.20 6.12 14.89
N PHE A 124 5.60 4.85 14.85
CA PHE A 124 4.87 3.76 15.52
C PHE A 124 5.51 3.30 16.84
N ARG A 125 6.63 3.90 17.25
CA ARG A 125 7.27 3.64 18.56
C ARG A 125 6.61 4.51 19.64
N GLY A 126 5.35 4.22 19.95
CA GLY A 126 4.66 4.79 21.09
C GLY A 126 5.26 4.32 22.41
N HIS A 127 6.28 5.02 22.88
CA HIS A 127 6.59 5.17 24.31
C HIS A 127 7.15 6.58 24.53
N ILE A 128 6.22 7.45 24.89
CA ILE A 128 6.35 8.68 25.68
C ILE A 128 7.75 8.79 26.32
N SER A 129 8.67 9.45 25.62
CA SER A 129 9.90 9.95 26.24
C SER A 129 9.64 11.41 26.58
N THR A 130 9.30 11.63 27.85
CA THR A 130 8.94 12.91 28.48
C THR A 130 10.14 13.86 28.60
N GLU A 131 10.98 13.98 27.59
CA GLU A 131 12.19 14.82 27.65
C GLU A 131 12.33 15.85 26.52
N LEU A 132 11.53 15.78 25.45
CA LEU A 132 11.63 16.73 24.34
C LEU A 132 10.79 18.01 24.50
N LEU A 133 10.17 18.25 25.67
CA LEU A 133 9.28 19.40 25.88
C LEU A 133 10.01 20.74 26.17
N SER A 134 11.34 20.80 26.10
CA SER A 134 12.10 21.97 26.60
C SER A 134 13.13 22.54 25.62
N LYS A 135 12.69 23.02 24.45
CA LYS A 135 13.41 24.09 23.73
C LYS A 135 12.52 24.72 22.64
N PRO A 136 12.23 26.03 22.66
CA PRO A 136 11.64 26.70 21.50
C PRO A 136 12.74 27.17 20.53
N GLN A 137 12.35 27.32 19.25
CA GLN A 137 12.93 28.19 18.18
C GLN A 137 13.76 27.48 17.08
N PRO A 138 13.88 28.02 15.84
CA PRO A 138 13.06 28.96 15.05
C PRO A 138 12.48 28.34 13.75
N VAL A 139 11.53 29.04 13.14
CA VAL A 139 10.95 28.76 11.81
C VAL A 139 11.95 29.07 10.69
N ILE A 140 12.24 28.10 9.82
CA ILE A 140 12.82 28.32 8.49
C ILE A 140 11.97 27.54 7.47
N ALA A 141 11.63 28.25 6.40
CA ALA A 141 10.64 27.91 5.39
C ALA A 141 11.13 26.92 4.31
N ASP A 142 10.13 26.25 3.72
CA ASP A 142 10.04 25.66 2.38
C ASP A 142 11.14 24.68 1.88
N VAL A 143 10.77 23.40 1.86
CA VAL A 143 11.20 22.43 0.84
C VAL A 143 10.04 21.46 0.55
N PRO A 144 9.56 21.32 -0.70
CA PRO A 144 8.45 20.44 -1.02
C PRO A 144 8.92 18.98 -1.07
N THR A 145 8.38 18.11 -0.21
CA THR A 145 8.65 16.67 -0.23
C THR A 145 7.49 15.90 -0.85
N THR A 146 7.77 15.22 -1.96
CA THR A 146 6.86 14.31 -2.68
C THR A 146 6.60 13.02 -1.88
N GLN A 147 5.35 12.77 -1.51
CA GLN A 147 4.90 11.48 -0.97
C GLN A 147 4.83 10.43 -2.08
N ILE A 148 5.74 9.46 -2.04
CA ILE A 148 5.65 8.19 -2.78
C ILE A 148 5.13 7.12 -1.82
N THR A 149 3.83 6.88 -1.87
CA THR A 149 3.14 5.77 -1.19
C THR A 149 3.15 4.55 -2.11
N ASN A 150 3.88 3.51 -1.72
CA ASN A 150 3.93 2.23 -2.45
C ASN A 150 3.09 1.17 -1.74
N GLY A 151 1.97 0.83 -2.37
CA GLY A 151 1.58 -0.57 -2.62
C GLY A 151 0.87 -1.34 -1.50
N MET A 152 -0.45 -1.17 -1.37
CA MET A 152 -1.40 -2.26 -1.11
C MET A 152 -2.84 -1.78 -1.36
N ALA A 153 -3.36 -1.96 -2.57
CA ALA A 153 -4.76 -1.69 -2.90
C ALA A 153 -5.55 -3.00 -2.93
N THR A 154 -6.42 -3.19 -1.95
CA THR A 154 -7.58 -4.09 -2.05
C THR A 154 -8.59 -3.51 -3.04
N PRO A 155 -9.25 -4.31 -3.90
CA PRO A 155 -10.20 -3.75 -4.86
C PRO A 155 -11.49 -3.33 -4.13
N ALA A 156 -11.78 -2.03 -4.15
CA ALA A 156 -13.07 -1.50 -3.74
C ALA A 156 -14.06 -1.59 -4.90
N ALA A 157 -15.24 -2.10 -4.59
CA ALA A 157 -16.34 -2.37 -5.50
C ALA A 157 -16.86 -1.11 -6.23
N ASN A 158 -17.27 -1.31 -7.47
CA ASN A 158 -17.99 -0.35 -8.31
C ASN A 158 -19.13 0.35 -7.56
N GLY A 159 -19.13 1.68 -7.62
CA GLY A 159 -20.23 2.55 -7.20
C GLY A 159 -20.12 3.89 -7.92
N ASP A 160 -20.91 4.01 -8.97
CA ASP A 160 -21.12 5.18 -9.82
C ASP A 160 -21.59 6.40 -8.99
N ASN A 161 -20.91 7.54 -9.09
CA ASN A 161 -21.60 8.83 -9.25
C ASN A 161 -20.66 10.00 -9.60
N THR A 162 -21.12 10.73 -10.61
CA THR A 162 -20.57 11.97 -11.14
C THR A 162 -20.96 13.16 -10.25
N SER A 163 -20.02 14.06 -9.92
CA SER A 163 -20.26 15.51 -9.74
C SER A 163 -18.94 16.26 -9.57
N THR A 164 -18.72 17.22 -10.47
CA THR A 164 -17.63 18.19 -10.52
C THR A 164 -17.89 19.34 -9.54
N SER A 165 -16.91 19.70 -8.70
CA SER A 165 -16.75 21.05 -8.18
C SER A 165 -15.33 21.26 -7.66
N ASP A 166 -14.62 22.23 -8.23
CA ASP A 166 -13.29 22.69 -7.85
C ASP A 166 -13.28 23.28 -6.43
N GLN A 167 -12.47 22.69 -5.55
CA GLN A 167 -11.83 23.36 -4.42
C GLN A 167 -10.42 22.76 -4.22
N PRO A 168 -9.42 23.56 -3.80
CA PRO A 168 -8.10 23.06 -3.49
C PRO A 168 -8.14 22.42 -2.09
N GLU A 169 -8.68 21.21 -1.98
CA GLU A 169 -8.62 20.47 -0.74
C GLU A 169 -7.27 19.78 -0.63
N GLN A 170 -6.47 20.27 0.33
CA GLN A 170 -5.45 19.45 0.97
C GLN A 170 -6.12 18.17 1.43
N THR A 171 -5.72 17.05 0.84
CA THR A 171 -6.24 15.72 1.16
C THR A 171 -5.77 15.30 2.55
N GLU A 172 -6.32 15.91 3.61
CA GLU A 172 -6.15 15.40 4.96
C GLU A 172 -6.94 14.10 5.09
N ASN A 173 -6.23 13.00 5.34
CA ASN A 173 -6.83 11.70 5.61
C ASN A 173 -7.90 11.85 6.72
N ARG A 174 -9.16 11.46 6.44
CA ARG A 174 -10.33 11.59 7.33
C ARG A 174 -10.12 11.05 8.75
N ALA A 175 -9.16 10.14 8.95
CA ALA A 175 -8.76 9.61 10.25
C ALA A 175 -7.97 10.61 11.12
N VAL A 176 -7.27 11.58 10.52
CA VAL A 176 -6.47 12.59 11.22
C VAL A 176 -7.36 13.76 11.67
N ALA A 177 -8.47 14.02 10.96
CA ALA A 177 -9.40 15.11 11.26
C ALA A 177 -10.06 15.01 12.64
N THR A 178 -10.32 13.79 13.14
CA THR A 178 -10.99 13.52 14.44
C THR A 178 -10.06 13.56 15.66
N LEU A 179 -8.76 13.78 15.46
CA LEU A 179 -7.78 13.82 16.55
C LEU A 179 -7.80 15.18 17.27
N SER A 180 -7.51 15.19 18.58
CA SER A 180 -7.38 16.42 19.37
C SER A 180 -6.26 17.32 18.83
N ALA A 181 -6.34 18.64 19.02
CA ALA A 181 -5.28 19.55 18.57
C ALA A 181 -3.90 19.21 19.16
N GLU A 182 -3.87 18.70 20.40
CA GLU A 182 -2.65 18.21 21.06
C GLU A 182 -2.07 16.96 20.38
N THR A 183 -2.93 16.00 20.01
CA THR A 183 -2.49 14.79 19.29
C THR A 183 -2.09 15.10 17.85
N LYS A 184 -2.76 16.04 17.16
CA LYS A 184 -2.34 16.56 15.85
C LYS A 184 -0.95 17.21 15.94
N ALA A 185 -0.71 18.05 16.95
CA ALA A 185 0.59 18.68 17.17
C ALA A 185 1.70 17.69 17.55
N MET A 186 1.38 16.54 18.14
CA MET A 186 2.34 15.44 18.34
C MET A 186 2.61 14.62 17.08
N LEU A 187 1.61 14.46 16.20
CA LEU A 187 1.73 13.70 14.96
C LEU A 187 2.44 14.50 13.86
N ASP A 188 2.23 15.81 13.78
CA ASP A 188 2.81 16.69 12.77
C ASP A 188 4.35 16.60 12.68
N PRO A 189 5.13 16.84 13.76
CA PRO A 189 6.59 16.76 13.70
C PRO A 189 7.11 15.34 13.45
N LEU A 190 6.35 14.32 13.84
CA LEU A 190 6.74 12.92 13.69
C LEU A 190 6.42 12.37 12.29
N SER A 191 5.39 12.91 11.64
CA SER A 191 4.98 12.58 10.27
C SER A 191 5.90 13.15 9.19
N GLN A 192 6.66 14.20 9.54
CA GLN A 192 7.61 14.87 8.65
C GLN A 192 8.98 14.18 8.58
N LEU A 193 9.25 13.19 9.43
CA LEU A 193 10.49 12.41 9.36
C LEU A 193 10.40 11.38 8.22
N PRO A 194 11.24 11.48 7.16
CA PRO A 194 11.23 10.52 6.08
C PRO A 194 11.69 9.16 6.61
N PHE A 195 10.78 8.18 6.63
CA PHE A 195 11.17 6.79 6.86
C PHE A 195 11.72 6.23 5.56
N VAL A 196 13.03 5.99 5.55
CA VAL A 196 13.72 5.32 4.46
C VAL A 196 14.11 3.92 4.96
N PRO A 197 13.47 2.84 4.49
CA PRO A 197 13.69 1.48 5.01
C PRO A 197 15.04 0.88 4.57
N TRP A 198 15.81 1.59 3.76
CA TRP A 198 17.16 1.26 3.34
C TRP A 198 18.17 2.27 3.90
N PRO A 199 19.48 1.94 3.91
CA PRO A 199 20.52 2.85 4.41
C PRO A 199 20.45 4.23 3.73
N SER A 200 20.60 5.30 4.50
CA SER A 200 20.63 6.66 3.95
C SER A 200 21.91 6.89 3.15
N GLN A 201 21.86 7.87 2.24
CA GLN A 201 23.01 8.22 1.40
C GLN A 201 24.25 8.57 2.22
N ASP A 202 24.08 9.21 3.38
CA ASP A 202 25.20 9.53 4.27
C ASP A 202 25.85 8.26 4.84
N VAL A 203 25.05 7.27 5.26
CA VAL A 203 25.55 5.97 5.74
C VAL A 203 26.26 5.22 4.61
N ILE A 204 25.74 5.29 3.38
CA ILE A 204 26.37 4.69 2.20
C ILE A 204 27.72 5.36 1.91
N ARG A 205 27.79 6.70 1.94
CA ARG A 205 29.01 7.47 1.69
C ARG A 205 30.07 7.27 2.75
N MET A 206 29.66 7.01 4.00
CA MET A 206 30.58 6.68 5.09
C MET A 206 31.01 5.20 5.11
N GLY A 207 30.42 4.35 4.26
CA GLY A 207 30.75 2.93 4.20
C GLY A 207 32.15 2.69 3.63
N ALA A 208 32.78 1.58 4.06
CA ALA A 208 34.11 1.17 3.60
C ALA A 208 34.20 1.00 2.07
N LEU A 209 33.09 0.71 1.40
CA LEU A 209 33.05 0.63 -0.07
C LEU A 209 33.16 2.01 -0.72
N ALA A 210 32.53 3.03 -0.15
CA ALA A 210 32.63 4.40 -0.64
C ALA A 210 34.02 4.99 -0.41
N THR A 211 34.70 4.63 0.68
CA THR A 211 36.10 5.03 0.90
C THR A 211 37.05 4.39 -0.11
N ILE A 212 36.87 3.10 -0.42
CA ILE A 212 37.63 2.41 -1.47
C ILE A 212 37.40 3.08 -2.82
N GLN A 213 36.16 3.43 -3.14
CA GLN A 213 35.83 4.14 -4.37
C GLN A 213 36.53 5.50 -4.43
N GLY A 214 36.54 6.27 -3.34
CA GLY A 214 37.29 7.54 -3.26
C GLY A 214 38.79 7.35 -3.50
N MET A 215 39.40 6.32 -2.92
CA MET A 215 40.83 6.02 -3.13
C MET A 215 41.13 5.69 -4.60
N ILE A 216 40.26 4.93 -5.25
CA ILE A 216 40.37 4.62 -6.68
C ILE A 216 40.20 5.88 -7.53
N GLU A 217 39.26 6.77 -7.19
CA GLU A 217 39.04 8.06 -7.87
C GLU A 217 40.25 9.00 -7.71
N ASP A 218 40.90 8.97 -6.54
CA ASP A 218 42.14 9.70 -6.24
C ASP A 218 43.40 9.04 -6.85
N GLY A 219 43.25 7.91 -7.56
CA GLY A 219 44.34 7.18 -8.20
C GLY A 219 45.25 6.42 -7.22
N THR A 220 44.81 6.25 -5.97
CA THR A 220 45.52 5.51 -4.92
C THR A 220 45.02 4.06 -4.88
N ASP A 221 45.94 3.09 -4.98
CA ASP A 221 45.56 1.67 -4.97
C ASP A 221 45.06 1.25 -3.57
N PRO A 222 43.81 0.79 -3.43
CA PRO A 222 43.20 0.44 -2.14
C PRO A 222 43.90 -0.72 -1.42
N THR A 223 44.76 -1.48 -2.08
CA THR A 223 45.54 -2.57 -1.48
C THR A 223 46.85 -2.11 -0.86
N THR A 224 47.29 -0.88 -1.16
CA THR A 224 48.59 -0.34 -0.74
C THR A 224 48.51 0.55 0.50
N VAL A 225 47.31 1.00 0.85
CA VAL A 225 47.09 1.85 2.02
C VAL A 225 46.87 0.96 3.24
N LEU A 226 47.74 1.13 4.23
CA LEU A 226 47.68 0.43 5.53
C LEU A 226 46.31 0.65 6.18
N SER A 227 45.82 -0.36 6.92
CA SER A 227 44.57 -0.24 7.69
C SER A 227 44.60 1.01 8.58
N ALA A 228 43.46 1.65 8.82
CA ALA A 228 43.38 2.85 9.66
C ALA A 228 44.04 2.65 11.04
N GLU A 229 43.89 1.46 11.65
CA GLU A 229 44.56 1.11 12.91
C GLU A 229 46.09 1.01 12.78
N GLU A 230 46.57 0.58 11.62
CA GLU A 230 48.00 0.40 11.35
C GLU A 230 48.68 1.72 10.97
N GLN A 231 47.93 2.65 10.35
CA GLN A 231 48.34 4.03 10.15
C GLN A 231 48.45 4.79 11.48
N GLU A 232 47.44 4.69 12.35
CA GLU A 232 47.48 5.30 13.68
C GLU A 232 48.62 4.74 14.54
N ALA A 233 48.89 3.44 14.48
CA ALA A 233 50.02 2.83 15.17
C ALA A 233 51.37 3.33 14.65
N ARG A 234 51.51 3.51 13.32
CA ARG A 234 52.72 4.06 12.69
C ARG A 234 52.94 5.53 13.02
N ASP A 235 51.88 6.32 13.03
CA ASP A 235 51.98 7.74 13.37
C ASP A 235 52.30 7.93 14.86
N LYS A 236 51.76 7.07 15.74
CA LYS A 236 52.14 7.03 17.15
C LYS A 236 53.61 6.62 17.35
N GLN A 237 54.10 5.63 16.60
CA GLN A 237 55.51 5.25 16.62
C GLN A 237 56.42 6.39 16.13
N ARG A 238 56.01 7.12 15.09
CA ARG A 238 56.77 8.28 14.59
C ARG A 238 56.82 9.40 15.62
N GLN A 239 55.71 9.68 16.30
CA GLN A 239 55.65 10.67 17.39
C GLN A 239 56.55 10.27 18.57
N GLU A 240 56.53 9.01 19.00
CA GLU A 240 57.39 8.52 20.08
C GLU A 240 58.88 8.57 19.70
N GLU A 241 59.25 8.29 18.44
CA GLU A 241 60.63 8.44 17.97
C GLU A 241 61.09 9.90 17.89
N GLU A 242 60.22 10.80 17.44
CA GLU A 242 60.49 12.24 17.41
C GLU A 242 60.68 12.80 18.82
N GLU A 243 59.86 12.39 19.79
CA GLU A 243 60.04 12.75 21.21
C GLU A 243 61.36 12.22 21.77
N ARG A 244 61.75 10.98 21.42
CA ARG A 244 63.04 10.42 21.83
C ARG A 244 64.23 11.17 21.24
N LEU A 245 64.14 11.58 19.97
CA LEU A 245 65.17 12.37 19.30
C LEU A 245 65.25 13.78 19.87
N GLN A 246 64.11 14.40 20.21
CA GLN A 246 64.09 15.71 20.89
C GLN A 246 64.70 15.61 22.28
N ALA A 247 64.37 14.57 23.06
CA ALA A 247 64.97 14.33 24.37
C ALA A 247 66.49 14.07 24.27
N GLU A 248 66.94 13.32 23.25
CA GLU A 248 68.36 13.08 23.02
C GLU A 248 69.10 14.34 22.53
N GLN A 249 68.46 15.17 21.70
CA GLN A 249 69.01 16.47 21.31
C GLN A 249 69.13 17.40 22.52
N GLU A 250 68.11 17.45 23.36
CA GLU A 250 68.11 18.25 24.59
C GLU A 250 69.19 17.74 25.57
N GLU A 251 69.41 16.43 25.67
CA GLU A 251 70.48 15.85 26.49
C GLU A 251 71.87 16.09 25.90
N ARG A 252 72.05 15.99 24.58
CA ARG A 252 73.30 16.35 23.90
C ARG A 252 73.59 17.84 24.01
N GLU A 253 72.57 18.68 24.00
CA GLU A 253 72.71 20.12 24.20
C GLU A 253 73.04 20.44 25.66
N ARG A 254 72.43 19.75 26.62
CA ARG A 254 72.79 19.81 28.05
C ARG A 254 74.24 19.39 28.25
N ARG A 255 74.67 18.30 27.62
CA ARG A 255 76.05 17.80 27.69
C ARG A 255 77.06 18.71 26.99
N ARG A 256 76.71 19.31 25.85
CA ARG A 256 77.53 20.38 25.23
C ARG A 256 77.64 21.62 26.11
N ARG A 257 76.56 21.99 26.80
CA ARG A 257 76.55 23.11 27.75
C ARG A 257 77.43 22.81 28.97
N GLU A 258 77.42 21.57 29.45
CA GLU A 258 78.29 21.07 30.52
C GLU A 258 79.77 20.96 30.08
N ASP A 259 80.05 20.44 28.88
CA ASP A 259 81.40 20.32 28.32
C ASP A 259 82.01 21.70 27.95
N TRP A 260 81.19 22.64 27.50
CA TRP A 260 81.57 24.05 27.31
C TRP A 260 81.91 24.73 28.65
N ALA A 261 81.24 24.33 29.74
CA ALA A 261 81.58 24.77 31.09
C ALA A 261 82.85 24.07 31.64
N ALA A 262 83.13 22.81 31.24
CA ALA A 262 84.22 22.00 31.77
C ALA A 262 85.58 22.15 31.05
N ARG A 263 85.60 22.40 29.73
CA ARG A 263 86.85 22.47 28.94
C ARG A 263 87.54 23.85 28.96
N GLY A 264 87.02 24.79 29.75
CA GLY A 264 87.71 26.03 30.07
C GLY A 264 87.56 27.09 28.98
N GLY A 265 86.78 28.11 29.31
CA GLY A 265 86.66 29.36 28.55
C GLY A 265 86.84 30.57 29.44
N GLY A 266 88.00 30.69 30.08
CA GLY A 266 88.44 31.95 30.67
C GLY A 266 89.31 32.73 29.68
N GLY A 267 88.73 33.74 29.01
CA GLY A 267 89.50 34.93 28.60
C GLY A 267 89.41 35.39 27.14
N ARG A 268 88.36 36.16 26.83
CA ARG A 268 88.29 37.35 25.94
C ARG A 268 89.46 37.65 24.98
N ALA A 269 89.13 37.81 23.69
CA ALA A 269 89.51 38.99 22.92
C ALA A 269 88.51 39.21 21.77
N ALA A 270 88.10 40.46 21.62
CA ALA A 270 87.18 40.97 20.61
C ALA A 270 87.64 40.71 19.17
N MET A 271 86.70 40.64 18.23
CA MET A 271 86.62 41.62 17.15
C MET A 271 85.27 41.56 16.44
N THR A 272 84.82 42.76 16.10
CA THR A 272 83.65 43.21 15.36
C THR A 272 83.67 42.77 13.89
N GLU A 273 82.48 42.77 13.28
CA GLU A 273 82.17 43.01 11.85
C GLU A 273 82.90 42.16 10.79
N ASP A 274 82.14 41.38 10.01
CA ASP A 274 81.65 41.90 8.73
C ASP A 274 80.62 40.97 8.08
N VAL A 275 79.60 41.62 7.53
CA VAL A 275 78.60 41.08 6.60
C VAL A 275 79.26 40.93 5.23
N PHE A 276 79.22 39.75 4.62
CA PHE A 276 79.05 39.62 3.16
C PHE A 276 78.69 38.17 2.76
N ASP A 277 77.48 37.99 2.24
CA ASP A 277 77.04 36.82 1.48
C ASP A 277 77.61 36.87 0.05
N PRO A 278 78.10 35.73 -0.48
CA PRO A 278 78.08 35.49 -1.92
C PRO A 278 77.52 34.09 -2.26
N ASP A 279 76.52 34.08 -3.16
CA ASP A 279 75.80 32.96 -3.79
C ASP A 279 74.35 32.80 -3.28
N GLU A 280 73.48 33.80 -3.48
CA GLU A 280 72.57 33.77 -4.64
C GLU A 280 73.24 33.39 -5.96
N LEU A 281 73.07 32.11 -6.30
CA LEU A 281 72.55 31.67 -7.60
C LEU A 281 71.62 30.47 -7.39
#